data_AF-A0A6S7HQX6-F1
#
_entry.id   AF-A0A6S7HQX6-F1
#
_cell.length_a   1.000
_cell.length_b   1.000
_cell.length_c   1.000
_cell.angle_alpha   90.00
_cell.angle_beta   90.00
_cell.angle_gamma   90.00
#
_symmetry.space_group_name_H-M   'P 1'
#
loop_
_entity.id
_entity.type
_entity.pdbx_description
1 polymer ?
#
loop_
_entity_poly.entity_id
_entity_poly.type
_entity_poly.pdbx_seq_one_letter_code
_entity_poly.pdbx_strand_id
1 'polypeptide(L)'
;MVTDFKFVNKSADVLKSSAGNLSSFLKKEVINPWSVSSDSVQVIKEENVIFEYAGQEKYNSANLLGVVVLSILFGIILSGLGEKGKPIVDWCSCLFNVAMKTVDILIWFSPIGVSSIVASELVAMKDIKGIAENLGLLIGTVFIGLTVYGFLILPAIYAILLRKNPFRLLNCVAKSLLTALGTASR
;
A
#
# COMPACT_ATOMS: atom_id res chain seq x y z
N MET A 1 -12.78 5.21 6.85
CA MET A 1 -14.10 4.94 6.24
C MET A 1 -13.91 4.94 4.73
N VAL A 2 -13.52 3.78 4.18
CA VAL A 2 -13.51 3.51 2.74
C VAL A 2 -14.06 2.10 2.65
N THR A 3 -15.35 2.01 2.31
CA THR A 3 -16.04 0.75 2.05
C THR A 3 -16.01 0.53 0.55
N ASP A 4 -14.92 -0.04 0.04
CA ASP A 4 -14.90 -0.57 -1.32
C ASP A 4 -15.48 -1.99 -1.29
N PHE A 5 -16.74 -2.11 -1.70
CA PHE A 5 -17.44 -3.37 -1.86
C PHE A 5 -17.06 -3.98 -3.20
N LYS A 6 -16.13 -4.94 -3.21
CA LYS A 6 -15.72 -5.64 -4.43
C LYS A 6 -16.49 -6.94 -4.58
N PHE A 7 -17.44 -6.99 -5.50
CA PHE A 7 -18.06 -8.24 -5.94
C PHE A 7 -17.04 -9.00 -6.80
N VAL A 8 -16.42 -10.05 -6.25
CA VAL A 8 -15.57 -10.96 -7.03
C VAL A 8 -16.48 -12.01 -7.67
N ASN A 9 -16.80 -11.82 -8.95
CA ASN A 9 -17.53 -12.82 -9.74
C ASN A 9 -16.51 -13.68 -10.50
N LYS A 10 -16.44 -14.97 -10.17
CA LYS A 10 -15.50 -15.93 -10.78
C LYS A 10 -15.99 -16.51 -12.12
N SER A 11 -17.19 -16.17 -12.59
CA SER A 11 -17.74 -16.67 -13.87
C SER A 11 -18.39 -15.55 -14.69
N ALA A 12 -17.59 -14.91 -15.54
CA ALA A 12 -18.00 -13.80 -16.40
C ALA A 12 -18.95 -14.20 -17.55
N ASP A 13 -19.13 -15.50 -17.84
CA ASP A 13 -19.93 -15.96 -19.01
C ASP A 13 -21.45 -16.00 -18.78
N VAL A 14 -21.94 -15.74 -17.55
CA VAL A 14 -23.36 -15.97 -17.19
C VAL A 14 -24.23 -14.70 -17.30
N LEU A 15 -23.64 -13.53 -17.56
CA LEU A 15 -24.30 -12.23 -17.38
C LEU A 15 -25.56 -11.97 -18.24
N LYS A 16 -25.69 -12.59 -19.43
CA LYS A 16 -26.90 -12.41 -20.26
C LYS A 16 -28.11 -13.24 -19.79
N SER A 17 -27.89 -14.35 -19.10
CA SER A 17 -28.95 -15.22 -18.57
C SER A 17 -29.31 -14.88 -17.12
N SER A 18 -28.37 -14.24 -16.40
CA SER A 18 -28.47 -14.02 -14.96
C SER A 18 -29.50 -12.96 -14.54
N ALA A 19 -29.69 -11.87 -15.29
CA ALA A 19 -30.61 -10.80 -14.88
C ALA A 19 -32.09 -11.22 -14.86
N GLY A 20 -32.52 -12.01 -15.87
CA GLY A 20 -33.87 -12.57 -15.93
C GLY A 20 -34.12 -13.56 -14.80
N ASN A 21 -33.16 -14.45 -14.57
CA ASN A 21 -33.22 -15.42 -13.48
C ASN A 21 -33.18 -14.76 -12.09
N LEU A 22 -32.38 -13.70 -11.89
CA LEU A 22 -32.27 -12.95 -10.64
C LEU A 22 -33.61 -12.33 -10.23
N SER A 23 -34.37 -11.78 -11.18
CA SER A 23 -35.70 -11.24 -10.90
C SER A 23 -36.68 -12.32 -10.44
N SER A 24 -36.58 -13.53 -11.00
CA SER A 24 -37.40 -14.67 -10.61
C SER A 24 -37.01 -15.23 -9.23
N PHE A 25 -35.72 -15.17 -8.87
CA PHE A 25 -35.22 -15.61 -7.58
C PHE A 25 -35.53 -14.63 -6.45
N LEU A 26 -35.48 -13.32 -6.74
CA LEU A 26 -35.94 -12.27 -5.80
C LEU A 26 -37.45 -12.33 -5.59
N LYS A 27 -38.23 -12.56 -6.65
CA LYS A 27 -39.70 -12.66 -6.57
C LYS A 27 -40.17 -13.91 -5.82
N LYS A 28 -39.38 -14.99 -5.82
CA LYS A 28 -39.67 -16.23 -5.07
C LYS A 28 -39.19 -16.18 -3.61
N GLU A 29 -38.62 -15.07 -3.13
CA GLU A 29 -38.02 -14.92 -1.79
C GLU A 29 -36.97 -15.99 -1.42
N VAL A 30 -36.44 -16.72 -2.42
CA VAL A 30 -35.38 -17.73 -2.23
C VAL A 30 -34.06 -17.05 -1.84
N ILE A 31 -33.91 -15.76 -2.17
CA ILE A 31 -32.76 -14.93 -1.84
C ILE A 31 -33.26 -13.73 -1.03
N ASN A 32 -33.00 -13.75 0.27
CA ASN A 32 -33.21 -12.59 1.15
C ASN A 32 -31.88 -11.83 1.31
N PRO A 33 -31.66 -10.72 0.56
CA PRO A 33 -30.38 -9.99 0.60
C PRO A 33 -30.13 -9.31 1.95
N TRP A 34 -31.17 -9.15 2.77
CA TRP A 34 -31.11 -8.53 4.09
C TRP A 34 -30.89 -9.54 5.24
N SER A 35 -30.97 -10.85 4.97
CA SER A 35 -30.70 -11.91 5.95
C SER A 35 -29.29 -12.52 5.80
N VAL A 36 -28.42 -11.89 5.00
CA VAL A 36 -27.04 -12.31 4.82
C VAL A 36 -26.27 -12.01 6.12
N SER A 37 -26.27 -12.99 7.03
CA SER A 37 -25.38 -13.00 8.18
C SER A 37 -23.97 -13.38 7.72
N SER A 38 -22.97 -12.65 8.20
CA SER A 38 -21.58 -12.68 7.73
C SER A 38 -20.85 -14.01 7.95
N ASP A 39 -21.44 -14.97 8.65
CA ASP A 39 -20.79 -16.24 9.04
C ASP A 39 -21.19 -17.47 8.21
N SER A 40 -22.09 -17.35 7.22
CA SER A 40 -22.53 -18.52 6.45
C SER A 40 -22.48 -18.30 4.94
N VAL A 41 -21.61 -19.04 4.26
CA VAL A 41 -21.71 -19.31 2.82
C VAL A 41 -23.02 -20.07 2.60
N GLN A 42 -24.00 -19.42 1.97
CA GLN A 42 -25.28 -20.08 1.65
C GLN A 42 -25.17 -20.76 0.29
N VAL A 43 -25.10 -22.09 0.30
CA VAL A 43 -25.13 -22.94 -0.89
C VAL A 43 -26.59 -23.22 -1.24
N ILE A 44 -27.12 -22.52 -2.23
CA ILE A 44 -28.44 -22.83 -2.81
C ILE A 44 -28.22 -23.92 -3.85
N LYS A 45 -28.79 -25.12 -3.61
CA LYS A 45 -28.69 -26.26 -4.51
C LYS A 45 -30.03 -26.48 -5.21
N GLU A 46 -30.15 -26.01 -6.45
CA GLU A 46 -31.28 -26.32 -7.32
C GLU A 46 -30.74 -26.73 -8.71
N GLU A 47 -31.29 -27.83 -9.22
CA GLU A 47 -31.02 -28.48 -10.52
C GLU A 47 -29.70 -28.09 -11.26
N ASN A 48 -28.64 -28.86 -10.97
CA ASN A 48 -27.35 -28.88 -11.68
C ASN A 48 -26.50 -27.59 -11.75
N VAL A 49 -26.78 -26.55 -10.95
CA VAL A 49 -25.86 -25.40 -10.83
C VAL A 49 -25.62 -25.03 -9.37
N ILE A 50 -24.35 -25.10 -8.93
CA ILE A 50 -23.93 -24.66 -7.60
C ILE A 50 -23.51 -23.19 -7.72
N PHE A 51 -24.29 -22.29 -7.13
CA PHE A 51 -23.92 -20.89 -7.00
C PHE A 51 -23.22 -20.69 -5.64
N GLU A 52 -21.89 -20.52 -5.67
CA GLU A 52 -21.09 -20.21 -4.49
C GLU A 52 -20.97 -18.69 -4.34
N TYR A 53 -21.67 -18.12 -3.37
CA TYR A 53 -21.57 -16.71 -3.02
C TYR A 53 -20.50 -16.55 -1.93
N ALA A 54 -19.37 -15.94 -2.27
CA ALA A 54 -18.38 -15.54 -1.29
C ALA A 54 -18.97 -14.43 -0.39
N GLY A 55 -18.98 -14.66 0.93
CA GLY A 55 -19.48 -13.72 1.93
C GLY A 55 -18.72 -12.38 1.92
N GLN A 56 -19.34 -11.35 2.51
CA GLN A 56 -18.72 -10.04 2.71
C GLN A 56 -17.63 -10.15 3.79
N GLU A 57 -16.36 -10.14 3.38
CA GLU A 57 -15.23 -10.09 4.31
C GLU A 57 -15.17 -8.71 5.00
N LYS A 58 -15.56 -8.67 6.27
CA LYS A 58 -15.40 -7.48 7.11
C LYS A 58 -13.95 -7.38 7.55
N TYR A 59 -13.12 -6.71 6.77
CA TYR A 59 -11.75 -6.41 7.19
C TYR A 59 -11.79 -5.44 8.38
N ASN A 60 -11.54 -5.96 9.59
CA ASN A 60 -11.15 -5.15 10.75
C ASN A 60 -9.75 -4.57 10.49
N SER A 61 -9.69 -3.63 9.56
CA SER A 61 -8.45 -2.94 9.21
C SER A 61 -8.13 -1.94 10.31
N ALA A 62 -6.93 -2.04 10.88
CA ALA A 62 -6.46 -1.04 11.84
C ALA A 62 -6.46 0.35 11.17
N ASN A 63 -7.07 1.34 11.83
CA ASN A 63 -7.15 2.71 11.30
C ASN A 63 -5.79 3.43 11.42
N LEU A 64 -4.82 3.08 10.57
CA LEU A 64 -3.46 3.62 10.61
C LEU A 64 -3.44 5.16 10.47
N LEU A 65 -4.26 5.70 9.54
CA LEU A 65 -4.36 7.15 9.34
C LEU A 65 -4.82 7.86 10.62
N GLY A 66 -5.78 7.28 11.35
CA GLY A 66 -6.27 7.84 12.61
C GLY A 66 -5.20 7.87 13.70
N VAL A 67 -4.40 6.80 13.79
CA VAL A 67 -3.28 6.71 14.74
C VAL A 67 -2.20 7.75 14.40
N VAL A 68 -1.84 7.92 13.12
CA VAL A 68 -0.85 8.91 12.68
C VAL A 68 -1.31 10.33 12.98
N VAL A 69 -2.55 10.69 12.65
CA VAL A 69 -3.10 12.03 12.90
C VAL A 69 -3.16 12.33 14.40
N LEU A 70 -3.62 11.38 15.22
CA LEU A 70 -3.66 11.52 16.68
C LEU A 70 -2.26 11.71 17.26
N SER A 71 -1.27 10.96 16.78
CA SER A 71 0.12 11.05 17.24
C SER A 71 0.75 12.41 16.91
N ILE A 72 0.51 12.96 15.72
CA ILE A 72 1.00 14.30 15.34
C ILE A 72 0.37 15.39 16.23
N LEU A 73 -0.95 15.34 16.44
CA LEU A 73 -1.64 16.30 17.31
C LEU A 73 -1.13 16.23 18.75
N PHE A 74 -0.95 15.01 19.27
CA PHE A 74 -0.36 14.78 20.59
C PHE A 74 1.06 15.37 20.68
N GLY A 75 1.91 15.15 19.68
CA GLY A 75 3.26 15.71 19.62
C GLY A 75 3.29 17.24 19.61
N ILE A 76 2.38 17.89 18.87
CA ILE A 76 2.28 19.36 18.81
C ILE A 76 1.86 19.93 20.17
N ILE A 77 0.85 19.34 20.83
CA ILE A 77 0.40 19.77 22.15
C ILE A 77 1.51 19.57 23.19
N LEU A 78 2.22 18.44 23.13
CA LEU A 78 3.33 18.13 24.02
C LEU A 78 4.49 19.10 23.86
N SER A 79 4.80 19.52 22.63
CA SER A 79 5.79 20.54 22.33
C SER A 79 5.42 21.91 22.91
N GLY A 80 4.13 22.23 23.04
CA GLY A 80 3.63 23.49 23.62
C GLY A 80 3.71 23.56 25.15
N LEU A 81 3.88 22.43 25.84
CA LEU A 81 3.92 22.33 27.31
C LEU A 81 5.30 22.71 27.92
N GLY A 82 6.30 23.00 27.07
CA GLY A 82 7.62 23.45 27.49
C GLY A 82 8.30 22.49 28.47
N GLU A 83 8.74 22.99 29.62
CA GLU A 83 9.49 22.20 30.60
C GLU A 83 8.68 21.07 31.25
N LYS A 84 7.35 21.22 31.31
CA LYS A 84 6.48 20.18 31.87
C LYS A 84 6.33 18.97 30.94
N GLY A 85 6.57 19.16 29.64
CA GLY A 85 6.49 18.11 28.61
C GLY A 85 7.79 17.31 28.43
N LYS A 86 8.94 17.87 28.84
CA LYS A 86 10.28 17.26 28.71
C LYS A 86 10.35 15.76 29.09
N PRO A 87 9.85 15.31 30.26
CA PRO A 87 9.98 13.90 30.64
C PRO A 87 9.26 12.93 29.69
N ILE A 88 8.13 13.34 29.09
CA ILE A 88 7.38 12.51 28.14
C ILE A 88 8.09 12.48 26.78
N VAL A 89 8.65 13.62 26.35
CA VAL A 89 9.44 13.71 25.11
C VAL A 89 10.71 12.84 25.21
N ASP A 90 11.40 12.89 26.35
CA ASP A 90 12.61 12.10 26.59
C ASP A 90 12.29 10.60 26.62
N TRP A 91 11.19 10.20 27.25
CA TRP A 91 10.71 8.82 27.23
C TRP A 91 10.36 8.34 25.82
N CYS A 92 9.65 9.16 25.03
CA CYS A 92 9.32 8.85 23.64
C CYS A 92 10.59 8.73 22.77
N SER A 93 11.60 9.56 23.03
CA SER A 93 12.89 9.50 22.34
C SER A 93 13.66 8.23 22.69
N CYS A 94 13.63 7.81 23.95
CA CYS A 94 14.20 6.54 24.38
C CYS A 94 13.52 5.35 23.68
N LEU A 95 12.19 5.33 23.61
CA LEU A 95 11.44 4.32 22.87
C LEU A 95 11.78 4.31 21.38
N PHE A 96 11.89 5.47 20.74
CA PHE A 96 12.28 5.55 19.34
C PHE A 96 13.68 4.96 19.11
N ASN A 97 14.64 5.26 19.98
CA ASN A 97 15.98 4.69 19.90
C ASN A 97 15.98 3.16 20.05
N VAL A 98 15.15 2.61 20.95
CA VAL A 98 14.97 1.16 21.10
C VAL A 98 14.32 0.55 19.86
N ALA A 99 13.32 1.22 19.29
CA ALA A 99 12.66 0.78 18.06
C ALA A 99 13.64 0.75 16.88
N MET A 100 14.47 1.78 16.71
CA MET A 100 15.51 1.82 15.67
C MET A 100 16.51 0.67 15.84
N LYS A 101 17.00 0.41 17.06
CA LYS A 101 17.88 -0.75 17.32
C LYS A 101 17.22 -2.09 17.00
N THR A 102 15.90 -2.19 17.22
CA THR A 102 15.14 -3.40 16.87
C THR A 102 15.05 -3.56 15.35
N VAL A 103 14.86 -2.45 14.61
CA VAL A 103 14.89 -2.45 13.14
C VAL A 103 16.28 -2.84 12.61
N ASP A 104 17.37 -2.41 13.24
CA ASP A 104 18.73 -2.81 12.83
C ASP A 104 18.94 -4.33 12.90
N ILE A 105 18.43 -4.96 13.96
CA ILE A 105 18.45 -6.42 14.10
C ILE A 105 17.60 -7.07 13.01
N LEU A 106 16.44 -6.49 12.68
CA LEU A 106 15.57 -6.98 11.61
C LEU A 106 16.24 -6.86 10.24
N ILE A 107 16.99 -5.80 9.97
CA ILE A 107 17.75 -5.62 8.72
C ILE A 107 18.81 -6.73 8.60
N TRP A 108 19.47 -7.14 9.68
CA TRP A 108 20.38 -8.28 9.70
C TRP A 108 19.70 -9.62 9.36
N PHE A 109 18.41 -9.77 9.68
CA PHE A 109 17.58 -10.92 9.28
C PHE A 109 16.94 -10.76 7.89
N SER A 110 16.91 -9.55 7.33
CA SER A 110 16.36 -9.30 5.99
C SER A 110 16.93 -10.17 4.88
N PRO A 111 18.26 -10.46 4.79
CA PRO A 111 18.78 -11.28 3.69
C PRO A 111 18.21 -12.71 3.69
N ILE A 112 18.01 -13.31 4.87
CA ILE A 112 17.40 -14.65 4.98
C ILE A 112 15.89 -14.61 4.70
N GLY A 113 15.19 -13.55 5.13
CA GLY A 113 13.76 -13.38 4.86
C GLY A 113 13.46 -13.16 3.38
N VAL A 114 14.15 -12.19 2.75
CA VAL A 114 13.93 -11.82 1.34
C VAL A 114 14.32 -12.96 0.41
N SER A 115 15.41 -13.69 0.66
CA SER A 115 15.82 -14.83 -0.17
C SER A 115 14.79 -15.96 -0.17
N SER A 116 14.20 -16.26 0.99
CA SER A 116 13.13 -17.27 1.12
C SER A 116 11.87 -16.87 0.36
N ILE A 117 11.45 -15.60 0.46
CA ILE A 117 10.27 -15.08 -0.26
C ILE A 117 10.51 -15.16 -1.78
N VAL A 118 11.67 -14.71 -2.26
CA VAL A 118 12.00 -14.77 -3.69
C VAL A 118 12.05 -16.21 -4.18
N ALA A 119 12.64 -17.13 -3.42
CA ALA A 119 12.66 -18.55 -3.77
C ALA A 119 11.25 -19.14 -3.85
N SER A 120 10.35 -18.79 -2.92
CA SER A 120 8.96 -19.26 -2.93
C SER A 120 8.19 -18.78 -4.16
N GLU A 121 8.40 -17.52 -4.58
CA GLU A 121 7.78 -16.96 -5.77
C GLU A 121 8.33 -17.62 -7.04
N LEU A 122 9.63 -17.91 -7.09
CA LEU A 122 10.26 -18.57 -8.23
C LEU A 122 9.78 -20.02 -8.41
N VAL A 123 9.51 -20.76 -7.33
CA VAL A 123 9.02 -22.14 -7.39
C VAL A 123 7.53 -22.20 -7.76
N ALA A 124 6.73 -21.22 -7.34
CA ALA A 124 5.30 -21.16 -7.65
C ALA A 124 5.02 -20.82 -9.13
N MET A 125 5.99 -20.25 -9.84
CA MET A 125 5.79 -19.70 -11.18
C MET A 125 6.45 -20.57 -12.26
N LYS A 126 5.70 -20.83 -13.35
CA LYS A 126 6.15 -21.68 -14.46
C LYS A 126 6.90 -20.91 -15.57
N ASP A 127 6.70 -19.58 -15.64
CA ASP A 127 7.29 -18.69 -16.66
C ASP A 127 8.13 -17.57 -16.03
N ILE A 128 9.43 -17.84 -15.82
CA ILE A 128 10.39 -16.90 -15.21
C ILE A 128 10.67 -15.69 -16.12
N LYS A 129 10.58 -15.87 -17.45
CA LYS A 129 10.87 -14.80 -18.43
C LYS A 129 9.87 -13.65 -18.38
N GLY A 130 8.57 -13.93 -18.34
CA GLY A 130 7.54 -12.88 -18.32
C GLY A 130 7.60 -12.02 -17.05
N ILE A 131 7.99 -12.61 -15.92
CA ILE A 131 8.16 -11.88 -14.65
C ILE A 131 9.40 -10.99 -14.71
N ALA A 132 10.52 -11.51 -15.23
CA ALA A 132 11.73 -10.71 -15.40
C ALA A 132 11.50 -9.49 -16.32
N GLU A 133 10.71 -9.65 -17.39
CA GLU A 133 10.29 -8.55 -18.28
C GLU A 133 9.43 -7.52 -17.54
N ASN A 134 8.43 -7.97 -16.78
CA ASN A 134 7.56 -7.08 -15.99
C ASN A 134 8.33 -6.32 -14.89
N LEU A 135 9.27 -6.98 -14.21
CA LEU A 135 10.16 -6.35 -13.23
C LEU A 135 11.10 -5.34 -13.90
N GLY A 136 11.62 -5.67 -15.09
CA GLY A 136 12.44 -4.76 -15.89
C GLY A 136 11.67 -3.49 -16.28
N LEU A 137 10.42 -3.62 -16.70
CA LEU A 137 9.54 -2.49 -17.00
C LEU A 137 9.23 -1.63 -15.76
N LEU A 138 9.05 -2.26 -14.59
CA LEU A 138 8.88 -1.55 -13.32
C LEU A 138 10.13 -0.73 -12.96
N ILE A 139 11.31 -1.35 -13.05
CA ILE A 139 12.59 -0.66 -12.78
C ILE A 139 12.76 0.52 -13.75
N GLY A 140 12.53 0.30 -15.04
CA GLY A 140 12.60 1.35 -16.06
C GLY A 140 11.65 2.52 -15.77
N THR A 141 10.40 2.22 -15.38
CA THR A 141 9.41 3.24 -15.04
C THR A 141 9.83 4.06 -13.82
N VAL A 142 10.40 3.42 -12.79
CA VAL A 142 10.92 4.13 -11.61
C VAL A 142 12.08 5.05 -11.98
N PHE A 143 13.03 4.62 -12.81
CA PHE A 143 14.15 5.46 -13.27
C PHE A 143 13.68 6.65 -14.09
N ILE A 144 12.74 6.44 -15.01
CA ILE A 144 12.14 7.52 -15.80
C ILE A 144 11.40 8.49 -14.89
N GLY A 145 10.59 7.97 -13.97
CA GLY A 145 9.85 8.77 -12.98
C GLY A 145 10.78 9.62 -12.11
N LEU A 146 11.86 9.03 -11.60
CA LEU A 146 12.84 9.74 -10.78
C LEU A 146 13.61 10.80 -11.58
N THR A 147 13.94 10.51 -12.84
CA THR A 147 14.62 11.47 -13.74
C THR A 147 13.71 12.65 -14.06
N VAL A 148 12.46 12.41 -14.46
CA VAL A 148 11.50 13.48 -14.75
C VAL A 148 11.17 14.29 -13.49
N TYR A 149 11.00 13.63 -12.35
CA TYR A 149 10.71 14.32 -11.10
C TYR A 149 11.90 15.16 -10.61
N GLY A 150 13.10 14.58 -10.60
CA GLY A 150 14.31 15.26 -10.15
C GLY A 150 14.79 16.38 -11.07
N PHE A 151 14.64 16.22 -12.39
CA PHE A 151 15.20 17.15 -13.38
C PHE A 151 14.20 18.13 -13.99
N LEU A 152 12.90 17.81 -13.94
CA LEU A 152 11.86 18.67 -14.50
C LEU A 152 10.99 19.30 -13.40
N ILE A 153 10.43 18.48 -12.51
CA ILE A 153 9.44 18.95 -11.52
C ILE A 153 10.09 19.80 -10.42
N LEU A 154 11.18 19.32 -9.81
CA LEU A 154 11.92 20.10 -8.80
C LEU A 154 12.45 21.44 -9.36
N PRO A 155 13.15 21.47 -10.51
CA PRO A 155 13.63 22.71 -11.13
C PRO A 155 12.50 23.66 -11.54
N ALA A 156 11.36 23.13 -12.01
CA ALA A 156 10.19 23.94 -12.36
C ALA A 156 9.61 24.63 -11.13
N ILE A 157 9.41 23.91 -10.02
CA ILE A 157 8.93 24.47 -8.76
C ILE A 157 9.90 25.56 -8.25
N TYR A 158 11.21 25.29 -8.31
CA TYR A 158 12.24 26.26 -7.93
C TYR A 158 12.20 27.52 -8.81
N ALA A 159 12.06 27.37 -10.12
CA ALA A 159 11.98 28.49 -11.06
C ALA A 159 10.73 29.33 -10.85
N ILE A 160 9.58 28.71 -10.55
CA ILE A 160 8.31 29.41 -10.29
C ILE A 160 8.38 30.21 -8.99
N LEU A 161 8.90 29.61 -7.91
CA LEU A 161 8.95 30.27 -6.59
C LEU A 161 10.05 31.33 -6.50
N LEU A 162 11.25 31.04 -6.99
CA LEU A 162 12.41 31.93 -6.84
C LEU A 162 12.65 32.85 -8.05
N ARG A 163 11.96 32.64 -9.19
CA ARG A 163 12.17 33.37 -10.46
C ARG A 163 13.64 33.50 -10.87
N LYS A 164 14.45 32.51 -10.51
CA LYS A 164 15.89 32.44 -10.83
C LYS A 164 16.16 31.23 -11.70
N ASN A 165 17.23 31.33 -12.49
CA ASN A 165 17.64 30.26 -13.39
C ASN A 165 17.96 28.96 -12.60
N PRO A 166 17.19 27.86 -12.79
CA PRO A 166 17.36 26.62 -12.04
C PRO A 166 18.65 25.86 -12.39
N PHE A 167 19.30 26.17 -13.52
CA PHE A 167 20.55 25.52 -13.92
C PHE A 167 21.70 25.78 -12.94
N ARG A 168 21.67 26.90 -12.20
CA ARG A 168 22.66 27.17 -11.14
C ARG A 168 22.47 26.24 -9.93
N LEU A 169 21.22 25.89 -9.61
CA LEU A 169 20.90 24.93 -8.54
C LEU A 169 21.38 23.53 -8.92
N LEU A 170 21.12 23.10 -10.16
CA LEU A 170 21.54 21.79 -10.65
C LEU A 170 23.06 21.62 -10.57
N ASN A 171 23.86 22.61 -10.94
CA ASN A 171 25.32 22.53 -10.83
C ASN A 171 25.84 22.46 -9.38
N CYS A 172 25.20 23.15 -8.45
CA CYS A 172 25.56 23.07 -7.03
C CYS A 172 25.18 21.72 -6.41
N VAL A 173 24.00 21.21 -6.72
CA VAL A 173 23.49 19.95 -6.18
C VAL A 173 24.16 18.75 -6.84
N ALA A 174 24.53 18.83 -8.13
CA ALA A 174 25.15 17.71 -8.86
C ALA A 174 26.38 17.12 -8.16
N LYS A 175 27.24 17.97 -7.58
CA LYS A 175 28.40 17.51 -6.81
C LYS A 175 27.99 16.74 -5.55
N SER A 176 27.00 17.25 -4.81
CA SER A 176 26.45 16.56 -3.64
C SER A 176 25.70 15.28 -4.03
N LEU A 177 25.06 15.27 -5.19
CA LEU A 177 24.32 14.13 -5.72
C LEU A 177 25.27 13.01 -6.11
N LEU A 178 26.38 13.33 -6.77
CA LEU A 178 27.46 12.39 -7.09
C LEU A 178 28.09 11.79 -5.83
N THR A 179 28.34 12.61 -4.81
CA THR A 179 28.84 12.11 -3.52
C THR A 179 27.80 11.24 -2.81
N ALA A 180 26.53 11.66 -2.76
CA ALA A 180 25.44 10.89 -2.14
C ALA A 180 25.14 9.58 -2.88
N LEU A 181 25.27 9.55 -4.20
CA LEU A 181 25.18 8.32 -4.99
C LEU A 181 26.36 7.38 -4.68
N GLY A 182 27.56 7.93 -4.50
CA GLY A 182 28.75 7.15 -4.15
C GLY A 182 28.72 6.61 -2.72
N THR A 183 28.17 7.36 -1.77
CA THR A 183 28.02 6.91 -0.37
C THR A 183 26.74 6.12 -0.12
N ALA A 184 25.77 6.17 -1.05
CA ALA A 184 24.43 5.57 -0.94
C ALA A 184 23.73 5.83 0.41
N SER A 185 24.12 6.90 1.11
CA SER A 185 23.60 7.29 2.42
C SER A 185 23.06 8.71 2.27
N ARG A 186 21.75 8.83 2.51
CA ARG A 186 20.99 10.05 2.35
C ARG A 186 21.05 10.92 3.60
#